data_AF-A0A0R0A1K2-F1
#
_entry.id   AF-A0A0R0A1K2-F1
#
_cell.length_a   1.000
_cell.length_b   1.000
_cell.length_c   1.000
_cell.angle_alpha   90.00
_cell.angle_beta   90.00
_cell.angle_gamma   90.00
#
_symmetry.space_group_name_H-M   'P 1'
#
loop_
_entity.id
_entity.type
_entity.pdbx_description
1 polymer ?
#
loop_
_entity_poly.entity_id
_entity_poly.type
_entity_poly.pdbx_seq_one_letter_code
_entity_poly.pdbx_strand_id
1 'polypeptide(L)'
;MMNSDPNNRTAVIGFLGTTLDNGFNDKRWQRWRPTVSLGIHDELLVDELHILYSKRDKRLFKIVVDDVAKVSPQTKIIGHHVALSSPWDFADVYAELYDFATGFDFQDSTDYLLHLTTGTHVAQICWFLLVEAGFIPADLIQTSPCPRPDQADPQGRYQVIDLDVSRYDGLRERFEAEKQQHWQTLQANLVTQNAAYQKLISDIEKVATRSTAPILLMGATGAGKSQLAGQIYALKKAKANSTQGKNTLEQFVEVNCATLRGDTAMSVLFGHVKGAFTGAATSRDGLLKSADGGLLFLDEIGELGLDEQAMLLTALEEQRFYPLGSDTPISVSFQLMAGTNKDLRQAVANGEFRADLFARLNTWTFFLPSLKDRLEDLPANIDYELARLGNEQQQHYRFTPEARQRYETFAMSQDATWQGNFRDLTASIIRLTTLAESKVIRNDDVQAEIERLTYLWELPDSSNGSNSLNGGNVRTKNSPDTTLDSETIKQGSHNILRKYLDEEILTTIDPFDAVQLAYVIEVCIRHKNQAAAGRYLYANSRDKLKNPNDSDRLRKYLMKFGLRFDELKGSIFHKIKPIN
;
A
#
# COMPACT_ATOMS: atom_id res chain seq x y z
N MET A 1 -38.63 -14.00 -22.77
CA MET A 1 -40.02 -14.09 -23.25
C MET A 1 -40.75 -13.03 -22.48
N MET A 2 -41.16 -11.94 -23.15
CA MET A 2 -41.81 -10.79 -22.53
C MET A 2 -43.08 -11.25 -21.79
N ASN A 3 -43.25 -10.76 -20.57
CA ASN A 3 -44.55 -10.65 -19.91
C ASN A 3 -45.21 -9.37 -20.44
N SER A 4 -45.49 -9.32 -21.75
CA SER A 4 -46.31 -8.26 -22.33
C SER A 4 -47.75 -8.77 -22.29
N ASP A 5 -48.59 -8.16 -21.46
CA ASP A 5 -50.03 -8.42 -21.50
C ASP A 5 -50.51 -8.11 -22.93
N PRO A 6 -51.21 -9.04 -23.62
CA PRO A 6 -51.54 -8.91 -25.04
C PRO A 6 -52.56 -7.79 -25.38
N ASN A 7 -52.80 -6.90 -24.43
CA ASN A 7 -53.76 -5.80 -24.50
C ASN A 7 -53.14 -4.41 -24.24
N ASN A 8 -51.83 -4.34 -23.96
CA ASN A 8 -51.11 -3.07 -23.82
C ASN A 8 -50.82 -2.44 -25.19
N ARG A 9 -50.86 -1.10 -25.24
CA ARG A 9 -50.50 -0.35 -26.46
C ARG A 9 -48.98 -0.24 -26.57
N THR A 10 -48.43 -0.29 -27.78
CA THR A 10 -46.99 -0.08 -27.99
C THR A 10 -46.71 1.33 -28.50
N ALA A 11 -45.88 2.08 -27.78
CA ALA A 11 -45.46 3.42 -28.18
C ALA A 11 -43.95 3.48 -28.40
N VAL A 12 -43.51 3.94 -29.59
CA VAL A 12 -42.10 4.10 -29.91
C VAL A 12 -41.70 5.58 -29.84
N ILE A 13 -40.62 5.89 -29.12
CA ILE A 13 -40.06 7.24 -28.98
C ILE A 13 -38.70 7.26 -29.67
N GLY A 14 -38.44 8.24 -30.53
CA GLY A 14 -37.15 8.34 -31.21
C GLY A 14 -36.90 9.68 -31.88
N PHE A 15 -35.66 9.91 -32.29
CA PHE A 15 -35.34 11.06 -33.13
C PHE A 15 -35.75 10.82 -34.58
N LEU A 16 -36.04 11.90 -35.30
CA LEU A 16 -36.12 11.86 -36.76
C LEU A 16 -34.74 11.49 -37.35
N GLY A 17 -34.66 10.47 -38.22
CA GLY A 17 -33.42 10.13 -38.91
C GLY A 17 -33.08 11.13 -40.02
N THR A 18 -32.59 12.31 -39.64
CA THR A 18 -32.30 13.43 -40.56
C THR A 18 -31.40 13.08 -41.74
N THR A 19 -30.51 12.11 -41.59
CA THR A 19 -29.64 11.60 -42.67
C THR A 19 -30.26 10.39 -43.39
N LEU A 20 -30.72 9.38 -42.63
CA LEU A 20 -31.09 8.08 -43.15
C LEU A 20 -32.53 8.00 -43.67
N ASP A 21 -33.43 8.86 -43.18
CA ASP A 21 -34.81 8.97 -43.68
C ASP A 21 -34.94 10.00 -44.82
N ASN A 22 -33.87 10.71 -45.16
CA ASN A 22 -33.91 11.83 -46.10
C ASN A 22 -34.04 11.39 -47.57
N GLY A 23 -35.00 11.98 -48.30
CA GLY A 23 -35.21 11.75 -49.72
C GLY A 23 -36.58 12.24 -50.16
N PHE A 24 -36.63 13.04 -51.23
CA PHE A 24 -37.86 13.69 -51.72
C PHE A 24 -38.40 13.09 -53.03
N ASN A 25 -37.73 12.06 -53.56
CA ASN A 25 -38.11 11.38 -54.80
C ASN A 25 -38.66 9.97 -54.49
N ASP A 26 -39.27 9.32 -55.49
CA ASP A 26 -39.92 8.01 -55.29
C ASP A 26 -38.93 6.86 -55.08
N LYS A 27 -37.66 7.06 -55.44
CA LYS A 27 -36.58 6.08 -55.16
C LYS A 27 -36.37 5.84 -53.66
N ARG A 28 -36.88 6.70 -52.78
CA ARG A 28 -36.79 6.53 -51.32
C ARG A 28 -37.44 5.24 -50.82
N TRP A 29 -38.43 4.70 -51.53
CA TRP A 29 -39.10 3.44 -51.20
C TRP A 29 -38.22 2.19 -51.43
N GLN A 30 -37.09 2.34 -52.14
CA GLN A 30 -36.13 1.27 -52.39
C GLN A 30 -34.99 1.26 -51.36
N ARG A 31 -34.94 2.23 -50.44
CA ARG A 31 -33.89 2.36 -49.44
C ARG A 31 -34.45 2.04 -48.06
N TRP A 32 -33.64 1.37 -47.25
CA TRP A 32 -33.91 1.25 -45.83
C TRP A 32 -33.91 2.63 -45.14
N ARG A 33 -34.93 2.87 -44.32
CA ARG A 33 -35.21 4.14 -43.65
C ARG A 33 -35.59 3.82 -42.20
N PRO A 34 -34.77 4.18 -41.20
CA PRO A 34 -34.89 3.65 -39.85
C PRO A 34 -36.21 4.02 -39.15
N THR A 35 -36.72 5.24 -39.32
CA THR A 35 -37.99 5.63 -38.71
C THR A 35 -39.19 5.04 -39.44
N VAL A 36 -39.13 4.91 -40.78
CA VAL A 36 -40.23 4.29 -41.56
C VAL A 36 -40.27 2.78 -41.38
N SER A 37 -39.09 2.14 -41.25
CA SER A 37 -38.92 0.70 -41.03
C SER A 37 -39.72 0.19 -39.84
N LEU A 38 -39.84 0.98 -38.76
CA LEU A 38 -40.65 0.65 -37.58
C LEU A 38 -42.12 0.35 -37.92
N GLY A 39 -42.68 0.98 -38.96
CA GLY A 39 -44.06 0.78 -39.39
C GLY A 39 -44.23 -0.24 -40.53
N ILE A 40 -43.16 -0.96 -40.92
CA ILE A 40 -43.21 -1.97 -41.99
C ILE A 40 -43.28 -3.40 -41.42
N HIS A 41 -42.80 -3.63 -40.20
CA HIS A 41 -42.70 -4.98 -39.64
C HIS A 41 -44.06 -5.49 -39.16
N ASP A 42 -44.52 -6.62 -39.72
CA ASP A 42 -45.79 -7.25 -39.34
C ASP A 42 -45.83 -7.71 -37.87
N GLU A 43 -44.66 -8.08 -37.31
CA GLU A 43 -44.52 -8.56 -35.92
C GLU A 43 -44.42 -7.41 -34.90
N LEU A 44 -44.22 -6.17 -35.34
CA LEU A 44 -44.10 -4.99 -34.48
C LEU A 44 -45.29 -4.05 -34.72
N LEU A 45 -46.34 -4.22 -33.93
CA LEU A 45 -47.51 -3.35 -33.98
C LEU A 45 -47.24 -2.08 -33.17
N VAL A 46 -46.95 -0.97 -33.87
CA VAL A 46 -46.73 0.34 -33.23
C VAL A 46 -48.03 1.14 -33.22
N ASP A 47 -48.61 1.38 -32.05
CA ASP A 47 -49.83 2.19 -31.90
C ASP A 47 -49.52 3.69 -31.97
N GLU A 48 -48.46 4.13 -31.27
CA GLU A 48 -48.02 5.53 -31.24
C GLU A 48 -46.53 5.66 -31.60
N LEU A 49 -46.20 6.59 -32.49
CA LEU A 49 -44.82 6.90 -32.87
C LEU A 49 -44.50 8.36 -32.54
N HIS A 50 -43.76 8.57 -31.45
CA HIS A 50 -43.29 9.86 -30.98
C HIS A 50 -41.95 10.21 -31.63
N ILE A 51 -41.94 11.24 -32.48
CA ILE A 51 -40.75 11.65 -33.23
C ILE A 51 -40.27 13.00 -32.72
N LEU A 52 -39.07 13.04 -32.16
CA LEU A 52 -38.38 14.27 -31.78
C LEU A 52 -37.69 14.86 -33.01
N TYR A 53 -37.98 16.12 -33.33
CA TYR A 53 -37.44 16.79 -34.51
C TYR A 53 -37.20 18.28 -34.28
N SER A 54 -36.20 18.82 -34.99
CA SER A 54 -35.89 20.25 -34.96
C SER A 54 -36.84 21.04 -35.85
N LYS A 55 -36.98 22.35 -35.61
CA LYS A 55 -37.76 23.25 -36.49
C LYS A 55 -37.27 23.23 -37.94
N ARG A 56 -35.96 22.97 -38.16
CA ARG A 56 -35.34 22.94 -39.50
C ARG A 56 -35.78 21.72 -40.30
N ASP A 57 -36.06 20.62 -39.62
CA ASP A 57 -36.40 19.33 -40.25
C ASP A 57 -37.90 19.11 -40.42
N LYS A 58 -38.72 20.14 -40.16
CA LYS A 58 -40.19 20.07 -40.26
C LYS A 58 -40.69 19.55 -41.62
N ARG A 59 -39.98 19.86 -42.70
CA ARG A 59 -40.33 19.36 -44.05
C ARG A 59 -40.12 17.84 -44.15
N LEU A 60 -39.01 17.34 -43.61
CA LEU A 60 -38.70 15.91 -43.61
C LEU A 60 -39.64 15.15 -42.67
N PHE A 61 -39.93 15.70 -41.50
CA PHE A 61 -40.91 15.13 -40.56
C PHE A 61 -42.27 14.87 -41.24
N LYS A 62 -42.80 15.85 -41.98
CA LYS A 62 -44.07 15.67 -42.72
C LYS A 62 -44.03 14.52 -43.72
N ILE A 63 -42.91 14.34 -44.43
CA ILE A 63 -42.75 13.25 -45.40
C ILE A 63 -42.70 11.90 -44.68
N VAL A 64 -41.99 11.82 -43.57
CA VAL A 64 -41.96 10.60 -42.75
C VAL A 64 -43.35 10.28 -42.21
N VAL A 65 -44.12 11.28 -41.78
CA VAL A 65 -45.52 11.12 -41.37
C VAL A 65 -46.36 10.52 -42.51
N ASP A 66 -46.30 11.12 -43.70
CA ASP A 66 -47.07 10.66 -44.86
C ASP A 66 -46.65 9.27 -45.34
N ASP A 67 -45.35 8.94 -45.23
CA ASP A 67 -44.82 7.64 -45.66
C ASP A 67 -45.13 6.54 -44.63
N VAL A 68 -45.05 6.80 -43.33
CA VAL A 68 -45.46 5.86 -42.27
C VAL A 68 -46.97 5.59 -42.36
N ALA A 69 -47.80 6.61 -42.60
CA ALA A 69 -49.25 6.44 -42.77
C ALA A 69 -49.63 5.54 -43.95
N LYS A 70 -48.75 5.36 -44.95
CA LYS A 70 -48.98 4.45 -46.08
C LYS A 70 -48.63 3.00 -45.75
N VAL A 71 -47.63 2.77 -44.92
CA VAL A 71 -47.17 1.42 -44.54
C VAL A 71 -47.89 0.89 -43.30
N SER A 72 -48.15 1.76 -42.33
CA SER A 72 -48.96 1.48 -41.14
C SER A 72 -50.00 2.59 -40.94
N PRO A 73 -51.19 2.45 -41.55
CA PRO A 73 -52.27 3.43 -41.40
C PRO A 73 -52.84 3.52 -39.98
N GLN A 74 -52.57 2.52 -39.15
CA GLN A 74 -53.08 2.43 -37.78
C GLN A 74 -52.19 3.15 -36.76
N THR A 75 -50.91 3.38 -37.11
CA THR A 75 -49.96 4.07 -36.23
C THR A 75 -50.24 5.57 -36.16
N LYS A 76 -50.45 6.08 -34.96
CA LYS A 76 -50.61 7.51 -34.69
C LYS A 76 -49.26 8.17 -34.48
N ILE A 77 -48.92 9.15 -35.31
CA ILE A 77 -47.61 9.82 -35.26
C ILE A 77 -47.73 11.15 -34.51
N ILE A 78 -46.87 11.34 -33.51
CA ILE A 78 -46.87 12.50 -32.62
C ILE A 78 -45.50 13.17 -32.72
N GLY A 79 -45.49 14.45 -33.11
CA GLY A 79 -44.25 15.20 -33.28
C GLY A 79 -43.90 16.04 -32.05
N HIS A 80 -42.68 15.89 -31.55
CA HIS A 80 -42.15 16.68 -30.44
C HIS A 80 -41.04 17.60 -30.91
N HIS A 81 -41.17 18.89 -30.62
CA HIS A 81 -40.17 19.87 -30.98
C HIS A 81 -39.07 19.94 -29.93
N VAL A 82 -37.83 19.71 -30.36
CA VAL A 82 -36.64 19.87 -29.52
C VAL A 82 -35.76 21.01 -30.02
N ALA A 83 -35.21 21.78 -29.09
CA ALA A 83 -34.39 22.95 -29.34
C ALA A 83 -32.93 22.72 -28.91
N LEU A 84 -32.24 21.80 -29.59
CA LEU A 84 -30.82 21.53 -29.32
C LEU A 84 -29.92 22.65 -29.89
N SER A 85 -29.33 23.45 -28.99
CA SER A 85 -28.35 24.51 -29.32
C SER A 85 -27.10 23.94 -29.99
N SER A 86 -26.55 22.87 -29.40
CA SER A 86 -25.43 22.09 -29.92
C SER A 86 -25.74 20.59 -29.78
N PRO A 87 -26.02 19.87 -30.89
CA PRO A 87 -26.28 18.43 -30.86
C PRO A 87 -25.10 17.56 -30.39
N TRP A 88 -23.93 18.16 -30.17
CA TRP A 88 -22.71 17.49 -29.71
C TRP A 88 -22.32 17.87 -28.29
N ASP A 89 -22.99 18.86 -27.70
CA ASP A 89 -22.80 19.22 -26.30
C ASP A 89 -23.63 18.29 -25.43
N PHE A 90 -22.96 17.52 -24.58
CA PHE A 90 -23.60 16.51 -23.75
C PHE A 90 -24.54 17.14 -22.72
N ALA A 91 -24.18 18.27 -22.12
CA ALA A 91 -24.98 18.91 -21.08
C ALA A 91 -26.27 19.49 -21.66
N ASP A 92 -26.16 20.17 -22.81
CA ASP A 92 -27.33 20.72 -23.52
C ASP A 92 -28.29 19.61 -23.98
N VAL A 93 -27.73 18.54 -24.59
CA VAL A 93 -28.54 17.42 -25.09
C VAL A 93 -29.20 16.65 -23.94
N TYR A 94 -28.47 16.41 -22.86
CA TYR A 94 -29.03 15.73 -21.68
C TYR A 94 -30.14 16.55 -21.03
N ALA A 95 -29.95 17.87 -20.85
CA ALA A 95 -30.94 18.75 -20.26
C ALA A 95 -32.25 18.78 -21.08
N GLU A 96 -32.16 18.97 -22.41
CA GLU A 96 -33.35 19.00 -23.27
C GLU A 96 -34.10 17.65 -23.27
N LEU A 97 -33.37 16.53 -23.28
CA LEU A 97 -34.00 15.20 -23.24
C LEU A 97 -34.57 14.85 -21.87
N TYR A 98 -33.95 15.33 -20.80
CA TYR A 98 -34.47 15.22 -19.44
C TYR A 98 -35.76 16.02 -19.27
N ASP A 99 -35.80 17.25 -19.77
CA ASP A 99 -37.00 18.09 -19.76
C ASP A 99 -38.13 17.44 -20.59
N PHE A 100 -37.80 16.82 -21.73
CA PHE A 100 -38.75 16.01 -22.47
C PHE A 100 -39.29 14.83 -21.65
N ALA A 101 -38.40 14.03 -21.05
CA ALA A 101 -38.79 12.83 -20.30
C ALA A 101 -39.66 13.18 -19.08
N THR A 102 -39.29 14.22 -18.33
CA THR A 102 -40.06 14.67 -17.16
C THR A 102 -41.38 15.35 -17.52
N GLY A 103 -41.48 15.95 -18.70
CA GLY A 103 -42.72 16.52 -19.24
C GLY A 103 -43.61 15.51 -19.98
N PHE A 104 -43.15 14.28 -20.18
CA PHE A 104 -43.88 13.24 -20.90
C PHE A 104 -44.75 12.42 -19.93
N ASP A 105 -46.03 12.26 -20.26
CA ASP A 105 -46.99 11.51 -19.46
C ASP A 105 -46.93 10.01 -19.82
N PHE A 106 -46.06 9.27 -19.12
CA PHE A 106 -45.93 7.83 -19.29
C PHE A 106 -47.11 7.09 -18.65
N GLN A 107 -47.77 6.23 -19.42
CA GLN A 107 -48.94 5.47 -18.98
C GLN A 107 -48.59 4.01 -18.72
N ASP A 108 -48.99 3.47 -17.57
CA ASP A 108 -48.74 2.08 -17.18
C ASP A 108 -49.35 1.04 -18.14
N SER A 109 -50.38 1.43 -18.93
CA SER A 109 -51.03 0.58 -19.93
C SER A 109 -50.35 0.62 -21.32
N THR A 110 -49.15 1.21 -21.41
CA THR A 110 -48.41 1.40 -22.65
C THR A 110 -47.00 0.86 -22.51
N ASP A 111 -46.62 -0.03 -23.41
CA ASP A 111 -45.26 -0.56 -23.53
C ASP A 111 -44.44 0.42 -24.37
N TYR A 112 -43.48 1.09 -23.75
CA TYR A 112 -42.64 2.09 -24.42
C TYR A 112 -41.37 1.45 -24.99
N LEU A 113 -41.03 1.84 -26.22
CA LEU A 113 -39.79 1.46 -26.89
C LEU A 113 -39.00 2.71 -27.28
N LEU A 114 -37.74 2.81 -26.88
CA LEU A 114 -36.85 3.92 -27.24
C LEU A 114 -35.96 3.55 -28.43
N HIS A 115 -36.15 4.23 -29.56
CA HIS A 115 -35.46 3.95 -30.81
C HIS A 115 -34.06 4.58 -30.83
N LEU A 116 -33.04 3.72 -30.70
CA LEU A 116 -31.63 4.15 -30.59
C LEU A 116 -30.91 4.30 -31.93
N THR A 117 -31.57 4.03 -33.06
CA THR A 117 -30.90 4.06 -34.38
C THR A 117 -30.71 5.48 -34.90
N THR A 118 -31.58 6.40 -34.50
CA THR A 118 -31.62 7.78 -34.98
C THR A 118 -31.08 8.75 -33.94
N GLY A 119 -30.79 9.98 -34.37
CA GLY A 119 -30.12 10.98 -33.54
C GLY A 119 -28.58 10.88 -33.58
N THR A 120 -27.92 11.84 -32.95
CA THR A 120 -26.45 11.84 -32.78
C THR A 120 -26.02 10.79 -31.75
N HIS A 121 -24.77 10.32 -31.80
CA HIS A 121 -24.23 9.43 -30.77
C HIS A 121 -24.34 10.01 -29.35
N VAL A 122 -24.20 11.33 -29.18
CA VAL A 122 -24.41 11.99 -27.89
C VAL A 122 -25.84 11.78 -27.40
N ALA A 123 -26.83 12.10 -28.24
CA ALA A 123 -28.24 11.87 -27.93
C ALA A 123 -28.58 10.39 -27.66
N GLN A 124 -27.97 9.45 -28.37
CA GLN A 124 -28.14 8.01 -28.11
C GLN A 124 -27.64 7.62 -26.71
N ILE A 125 -26.48 8.14 -26.29
CA ILE A 125 -25.93 7.92 -24.94
C ILE A 125 -26.84 8.57 -23.88
N CYS A 126 -27.29 9.80 -24.10
CA CYS A 126 -28.20 10.47 -23.17
C CYS A 126 -29.52 9.70 -23.02
N TRP A 127 -30.07 9.18 -24.12
CA TRP A 127 -31.24 8.32 -24.11
C TRP A 127 -31.04 7.06 -23.27
N PHE A 128 -29.92 6.36 -23.49
CA PHE A 128 -29.56 5.19 -22.71
C PHE A 128 -29.49 5.52 -21.20
N LEU A 129 -28.82 6.62 -20.82
CA LEU A 129 -28.68 7.02 -19.43
C LEU A 129 -30.02 7.38 -18.76
N LEU A 130 -30.95 8.00 -19.50
CA LEU A 130 -32.26 8.35 -18.97
C LEU A 130 -33.14 7.12 -18.75
N VAL A 131 -33.03 6.11 -19.62
CA VAL A 131 -33.71 4.82 -19.42
C VAL A 131 -33.07 4.05 -18.26
N GLU A 132 -31.73 3.96 -18.21
CA GLU A 132 -31.01 3.28 -17.13
C GLU A 132 -31.30 3.89 -15.76
N ALA A 133 -31.35 5.23 -15.68
CA ALA A 133 -31.69 5.94 -14.45
C ALA A 133 -33.19 5.86 -14.08
N GLY A 134 -34.01 5.20 -14.90
CA GLY A 134 -35.44 5.00 -14.65
C GLY A 134 -36.33 6.21 -14.91
N PHE A 135 -35.82 7.25 -15.58
CA PHE A 135 -36.64 8.41 -15.97
C PHE A 135 -37.55 8.13 -17.16
N ILE A 136 -37.23 7.10 -17.95
CA ILE A 136 -38.02 6.65 -19.10
C ILE A 136 -38.29 5.15 -18.93
N PRO A 137 -39.52 4.73 -18.65
CA PRO A 137 -39.87 3.32 -18.48
C PRO A 137 -40.03 2.64 -19.85
N ALA A 138 -38.94 2.49 -20.59
CA ALA A 138 -38.94 1.93 -21.94
C ALA A 138 -37.85 0.86 -22.15
N ASP A 139 -38.15 -0.15 -22.95
CA ASP A 139 -37.11 -1.00 -23.54
C ASP A 139 -36.44 -0.28 -24.71
N LEU A 140 -35.25 -0.71 -25.12
CA LEU A 140 -34.59 -0.10 -26.27
C LEU A 140 -34.95 -0.87 -27.55
N ILE A 141 -35.10 -0.17 -28.66
CA ILE A 141 -35.26 -0.77 -29.98
C ILE A 141 -34.22 -0.24 -30.96
N GLN A 142 -33.56 -1.14 -31.67
CA GLN A 142 -32.60 -0.81 -32.72
C GLN A 142 -33.06 -1.40 -34.05
N THR A 143 -33.12 -0.57 -35.09
CA THR A 143 -33.34 -0.97 -36.47
C THR A 143 -32.03 -0.98 -37.25
N SER A 144 -31.88 -1.86 -38.22
CA SER A 144 -30.68 -1.96 -39.05
C SER A 144 -31.03 -2.36 -40.49
N PRO A 145 -30.19 -2.02 -41.48
CA PRO A 145 -30.38 -2.49 -42.85
C PRO A 145 -30.08 -4.00 -42.94
N CYS A 146 -30.61 -4.66 -43.96
CA CYS A 146 -30.31 -6.07 -44.18
C CYS A 146 -28.81 -6.27 -44.56
N PRO A 147 -28.11 -7.31 -44.07
CA PRO A 147 -26.67 -7.48 -44.28
C PRO A 147 -26.21 -7.72 -45.73
N ARG A 148 -27.14 -8.00 -46.65
CA ARG A 148 -26.83 -8.28 -48.07
C ARG A 148 -27.00 -7.00 -48.88
N PRO A 149 -25.92 -6.36 -49.35
CA PRO A 149 -25.99 -5.07 -50.06
C PRO A 149 -26.69 -5.14 -51.43
N ASP A 150 -26.89 -6.35 -51.97
CA ASP A 150 -27.38 -6.57 -53.33
C ASP A 150 -28.92 -6.66 -53.41
N GLN A 151 -29.61 -6.67 -52.26
CA GLN A 151 -31.08 -6.70 -52.17
C GLN A 151 -31.57 -5.40 -51.54
N ALA A 152 -32.27 -4.58 -52.34
CA ALA A 152 -32.97 -3.41 -51.86
C ALA A 152 -34.14 -3.84 -50.97
N ASP A 153 -33.89 -3.92 -49.68
CA ASP A 153 -34.88 -4.27 -48.66
C ASP A 153 -35.23 -3.04 -47.82
N PRO A 154 -36.38 -2.39 -48.06
CA PRO A 154 -36.81 -1.23 -47.29
C PRO A 154 -37.26 -1.58 -45.87
N GLN A 155 -37.60 -2.84 -45.58
CA GLN A 155 -38.06 -3.29 -44.26
C GLN A 155 -36.89 -3.36 -43.27
N GLY A 156 -35.75 -3.92 -43.68
CA GLY A 156 -34.59 -4.10 -42.81
C GLY A 156 -34.85 -5.07 -41.66
N ARG A 157 -34.19 -4.88 -40.51
CA ARG A 157 -34.36 -5.70 -39.30
C ARG A 157 -34.51 -4.83 -38.07
N TYR A 158 -35.17 -5.33 -37.03
CA TYR A 158 -35.18 -4.72 -35.71
C TYR A 158 -34.76 -5.70 -34.63
N GLN A 159 -34.27 -5.17 -33.52
CA GLN A 159 -33.94 -5.89 -32.31
C GLN A 159 -34.42 -5.06 -31.13
N VAL A 160 -35.24 -5.65 -30.28
CA VAL A 160 -35.57 -5.10 -28.96
C VAL A 160 -34.49 -5.56 -27.98
N ILE A 161 -33.94 -4.61 -27.24
CA ILE A 161 -32.90 -4.80 -26.24
C ILE A 161 -33.57 -4.53 -24.89
N ASP A 162 -33.79 -5.63 -24.19
CA ASP A 162 -34.24 -5.65 -22.80
C ASP A 162 -33.09 -5.20 -21.90
N LEU A 163 -33.31 -4.09 -21.17
CA LEU A 163 -32.35 -3.52 -20.24
C LEU A 163 -32.46 -4.10 -18.84
N ASP A 164 -33.35 -5.08 -18.60
CA ASP A 164 -33.49 -5.69 -17.29
C ASP A 164 -32.13 -6.18 -16.76
N VAL A 165 -31.75 -5.57 -15.65
CA VAL A 165 -30.47 -5.71 -14.96
C VAL A 165 -30.20 -7.19 -14.62
N SER A 166 -31.26 -8.01 -14.50
CA SER A 166 -31.20 -9.44 -14.21
C SER A 166 -30.41 -10.27 -15.23
N ARG A 167 -30.32 -9.84 -16.50
CA ARG A 167 -29.51 -10.53 -17.53
C ARG A 167 -28.04 -10.15 -17.54
N TYR A 168 -27.70 -9.01 -16.93
CA TYR A 168 -26.33 -8.54 -16.75
C TYR A 168 -25.73 -8.93 -15.40
N ASP A 169 -26.53 -9.54 -14.51
CA ASP A 169 -26.07 -10.16 -13.27
C ASP A 169 -24.91 -11.12 -13.55
N GLY A 170 -24.90 -11.89 -14.63
CA GLY A 170 -23.77 -12.78 -14.94
C GLY A 170 -22.46 -12.05 -15.29
N LEU A 171 -22.50 -10.80 -15.76
CA LEU A 171 -21.31 -9.99 -16.03
C LEU A 171 -20.90 -9.18 -14.79
N ARG A 172 -21.87 -8.65 -14.03
CA ARG A 172 -21.65 -8.03 -12.72
C ARG A 172 -21.13 -9.04 -11.71
N GLU A 173 -21.68 -10.25 -11.64
CA GLU A 173 -21.17 -11.38 -10.87
C GLU A 173 -19.77 -11.76 -11.32
N ARG A 174 -19.41 -11.66 -12.60
CA ARG A 174 -18.01 -11.88 -13.02
C ARG A 174 -17.09 -10.77 -12.50
N PHE A 175 -17.49 -9.51 -12.59
CA PHE A 175 -16.71 -8.39 -12.05
C PHE A 175 -16.67 -8.38 -10.51
N GLU A 176 -17.76 -8.75 -9.86
CA GLU A 176 -17.89 -8.89 -8.41
C GLU A 176 -17.22 -10.16 -7.90
N ALA A 177 -17.21 -11.25 -8.66
CA ALA A 177 -16.43 -12.47 -8.38
C ALA A 177 -14.94 -12.24 -8.61
N GLU A 178 -14.53 -11.48 -9.63
CA GLU A 178 -13.13 -11.09 -9.83
C GLU A 178 -12.67 -10.15 -8.70
N LYS A 179 -13.53 -9.19 -8.30
CA LYS A 179 -13.30 -8.33 -7.14
C LYS A 179 -13.31 -9.13 -5.83
N GLN A 180 -14.22 -10.08 -5.66
CA GLN A 180 -14.25 -10.99 -4.51
C GLN A 180 -13.07 -11.95 -4.51
N GLN A 181 -12.57 -12.42 -5.65
CA GLN A 181 -11.40 -13.29 -5.73
C GLN A 181 -10.12 -12.53 -5.37
N HIS A 182 -9.95 -11.29 -5.84
CA HIS A 182 -8.83 -10.44 -5.43
C HIS A 182 -8.92 -10.09 -3.93
N TRP A 183 -10.11 -9.75 -3.44
CA TRP A 183 -10.38 -9.51 -2.03
C TRP A 183 -10.16 -10.76 -1.16
N GLN A 184 -10.64 -11.92 -1.60
CA GLN A 184 -10.46 -13.21 -0.93
C GLN A 184 -9.01 -13.70 -0.99
N THR A 185 -8.22 -13.37 -2.01
CA THR A 185 -6.80 -13.75 -2.07
C THR A 185 -5.96 -12.96 -1.06
N LEU A 186 -6.31 -11.69 -0.83
CA LEU A 186 -5.77 -10.87 0.26
C LEU A 186 -6.27 -11.36 1.63
N GLN A 187 -7.58 -11.54 1.79
CA GLN A 187 -8.20 -11.93 3.05
C GLN A 187 -7.91 -13.38 3.47
N ALA A 188 -7.77 -14.32 2.54
CA ALA A 188 -7.42 -15.71 2.86
C ALA A 188 -6.06 -15.81 3.55
N ASN A 189 -5.19 -14.82 3.34
CA ASN A 189 -3.90 -14.70 4.01
C ASN A 189 -3.87 -13.63 5.13
N LEU A 190 -4.98 -12.90 5.34
CA LEU A 190 -5.15 -11.85 6.34
C LEU A 190 -6.55 -11.97 6.97
N VAL A 191 -6.75 -13.03 7.76
CA VAL A 191 -7.96 -13.17 8.57
C VAL A 191 -7.92 -12.06 9.63
N THR A 192 -8.76 -11.04 9.48
CA THR A 192 -8.87 -9.94 10.43
C THR A 192 -10.34 -9.63 10.76
N GLN A 193 -10.63 -9.48 12.05
CA GLN A 193 -11.90 -9.00 12.58
C GLN A 193 -11.88 -7.47 12.78
N ASN A 194 -10.71 -6.84 12.68
CA ASN A 194 -10.54 -5.40 12.87
C ASN A 194 -11.01 -4.57 11.67
N ALA A 195 -12.07 -3.78 11.87
CA ALA A 195 -12.66 -2.96 10.80
C ALA A 195 -11.70 -1.90 10.21
N ALA A 196 -10.80 -1.34 11.04
CA ALA A 196 -9.82 -0.36 10.56
C ALA A 196 -8.75 -1.02 9.69
N TYR A 197 -8.27 -2.20 10.07
CA TYR A 197 -7.34 -2.98 9.28
C TYR A 197 -8.00 -3.50 7.99
N GLN A 198 -9.26 -3.96 8.04
CA GLN A 198 -10.02 -4.31 6.83
C GLN A 198 -10.11 -3.13 5.85
N LYS A 199 -10.42 -1.93 6.33
CA LYS A 199 -10.45 -0.73 5.48
C LYS A 199 -9.08 -0.43 4.88
N LEU A 200 -8.01 -0.51 5.67
CA LEU A 200 -6.63 -0.33 5.21
C LEU A 200 -6.28 -1.33 4.11
N ILE A 201 -6.63 -2.61 4.27
CA ILE A 201 -6.41 -3.64 3.25
C ILE A 201 -7.22 -3.36 1.98
N SER A 202 -8.46 -2.89 2.11
CA SER A 202 -9.29 -2.48 0.94
C SER A 202 -8.68 -1.31 0.17
N ASP A 203 -8.13 -0.33 0.88
CA ASP A 203 -7.52 0.82 0.25
C ASP A 203 -6.16 0.44 -0.39
N ILE A 204 -5.39 -0.43 0.25
CA ILE A 204 -4.17 -1.02 -0.33
C ILE A 204 -4.50 -1.80 -1.60
N GLU A 205 -5.56 -2.61 -1.61
CA GLU A 205 -5.98 -3.35 -2.81
C GLU A 205 -6.30 -2.40 -3.98
N LYS A 206 -7.09 -1.35 -3.73
CA LYS A 206 -7.42 -0.35 -4.75
C LYS A 206 -6.16 0.32 -5.30
N VAL A 207 -5.23 0.71 -4.44
CA VAL A 207 -3.97 1.34 -4.85
C VAL A 207 -3.10 0.36 -5.62
N ALA A 208 -2.92 -0.86 -5.10
CA ALA A 208 -2.11 -1.89 -5.72
C ALA A 208 -2.60 -2.23 -7.13
N THR A 209 -3.91 -2.29 -7.32
CA THR A 209 -4.53 -2.61 -8.61
C THR A 209 -4.60 -1.42 -9.56
N ARG A 210 -4.75 -0.17 -9.09
CA ARG A 210 -5.01 0.99 -9.95
C ARG A 210 -3.81 1.92 -10.15
N SER A 211 -2.75 1.76 -9.38
CA SER A 211 -1.59 2.67 -9.37
C SER A 211 -0.26 1.91 -9.44
N THR A 212 0.69 2.51 -10.15
CA THR A 212 2.11 2.11 -10.19
C THR A 212 3.01 3.03 -9.35
N ALA A 213 2.45 4.08 -8.75
CA ALA A 213 3.19 5.00 -7.89
C ALA A 213 3.69 4.31 -6.60
N PRO A 214 4.75 4.85 -5.95
CA PRO A 214 5.33 4.24 -4.76
C PRO A 214 4.32 4.04 -3.62
N ILE A 215 4.46 2.93 -2.90
CA ILE A 215 3.69 2.63 -1.69
C ILE A 215 4.62 2.68 -0.48
N LEU A 216 4.28 3.49 0.52
CA LEU A 216 4.99 3.61 1.79
C LEU A 216 4.19 2.91 2.90
N LEU A 217 4.76 1.85 3.47
CA LEU A 217 4.23 1.11 4.60
C LEU A 217 4.94 1.58 5.88
N MET A 218 4.22 2.29 6.73
CA MET A 218 4.71 2.76 8.01
C MET A 218 4.17 1.88 9.13
N GLY A 219 4.95 1.64 10.18
CA GLY A 219 4.48 0.92 11.35
C GLY A 219 5.61 0.35 12.18
N ALA A 220 5.26 -0.05 13.41
CA ALA A 220 6.21 -0.57 14.37
C ALA A 220 7.00 -1.79 13.82
N THR A 221 8.19 -2.00 14.37
CA THR A 221 9.00 -3.18 14.05
C THR A 221 8.21 -4.44 14.40
N GLY A 222 8.17 -5.40 13.47
CA GLY A 222 7.41 -6.65 13.67
C GLY A 222 5.89 -6.53 13.44
N ALA A 223 5.38 -5.42 12.90
CA ALA A 223 3.95 -5.28 12.55
C ALA A 223 3.52 -6.04 11.27
N GLY A 224 4.46 -6.68 10.56
CA GLY A 224 4.18 -7.48 9.35
C GLY A 224 4.36 -6.76 8.01
N LYS A 225 5.15 -5.66 7.95
CA LYS A 225 5.38 -4.87 6.73
C LYS A 225 5.88 -5.72 5.54
N SER A 226 6.91 -6.55 5.73
CA SER A 226 7.44 -7.44 4.67
C SER A 226 6.42 -8.46 4.18
N GLN A 227 5.62 -9.04 5.08
CA GLN A 227 4.58 -10.00 4.72
C GLN A 227 3.49 -9.32 3.86
N LEU A 228 3.05 -8.13 4.26
CA LEU A 228 2.09 -7.35 3.50
C LEU A 228 2.65 -6.92 2.14
N ALA A 229 3.93 -6.53 2.07
CA ALA A 229 4.63 -6.24 0.82
C ALA A 229 4.61 -7.45 -0.15
N GLY A 230 4.91 -8.65 0.34
CA GLY A 230 4.83 -9.88 -0.46
C GLY A 230 3.42 -10.17 -0.98
N GLN A 231 2.39 -9.91 -0.17
CA GLN A 231 0.99 -10.05 -0.59
C GLN A 231 0.60 -9.01 -1.66
N ILE A 232 0.99 -7.75 -1.48
CA ILE A 232 0.77 -6.68 -2.47
C ILE A 232 1.43 -7.05 -3.81
N TYR A 233 2.65 -7.59 -3.77
CA TYR A 233 3.32 -8.09 -4.97
C TYR A 233 2.52 -9.21 -5.65
N ALA A 234 2.06 -10.21 -4.89
CA ALA A 234 1.29 -11.33 -5.43
C ALA A 234 0.02 -10.85 -6.15
N LEU A 235 -0.70 -9.87 -5.58
CA LEU A 235 -1.87 -9.27 -6.22
C LEU A 235 -1.52 -8.52 -7.51
N LYS A 236 -0.49 -7.66 -7.44
CA LYS A 236 -0.05 -6.90 -8.61
C LYS A 236 0.37 -7.83 -9.74
N LYS A 237 1.06 -8.94 -9.41
CA LYS A 237 1.46 -9.98 -10.36
C LYS A 237 0.27 -10.73 -10.96
N ALA A 238 -0.72 -11.09 -10.15
CA ALA A 238 -1.94 -11.75 -10.62
C ALA A 238 -2.68 -10.89 -11.66
N LYS A 239 -2.83 -9.59 -11.39
CA LYS A 239 -3.46 -8.64 -12.33
C LYS A 239 -2.61 -8.39 -13.59
N ALA A 240 -1.29 -8.28 -13.44
CA ALA A 240 -0.38 -8.11 -14.57
C ALA A 240 -0.51 -9.27 -15.57
N ASN A 241 -0.74 -10.50 -15.10
CA ASN A 241 -0.93 -11.67 -15.95
C ASN A 241 -2.32 -11.74 -16.62
N SER A 242 -3.35 -11.07 -16.07
CA SER A 242 -4.71 -11.06 -16.64
C SER A 242 -4.93 -9.98 -17.70
N THR A 243 -4.14 -8.90 -17.67
CA THR A 243 -4.21 -7.80 -18.63
C THR A 243 -3.21 -8.08 -19.77
N GLN A 244 -3.64 -8.10 -21.05
CA GLN A 244 -2.73 -8.23 -22.21
C GLN A 244 -1.86 -6.96 -22.43
N GLY A 245 -1.21 -6.46 -21.39
CA GLY A 245 -0.35 -5.28 -21.39
C GLY A 245 1.05 -5.63 -20.91
N LYS A 246 2.05 -5.04 -21.56
CA LYS A 246 3.52 -5.22 -21.43
C LYS A 246 4.16 -5.12 -20.02
N ASN A 247 3.40 -5.01 -18.93
CA ASN A 247 3.95 -4.82 -17.58
C ASN A 247 3.87 -6.11 -16.76
N THR A 248 4.61 -7.13 -17.16
CA THR A 248 4.80 -8.34 -16.35
C THR A 248 5.66 -7.98 -15.13
N LEU A 249 5.14 -8.13 -13.92
CA LEU A 249 5.93 -8.04 -12.70
C LEU A 249 6.66 -9.36 -12.47
N GLU A 250 7.87 -9.48 -13.01
CA GLU A 250 8.58 -10.76 -13.07
C GLU A 250 9.27 -11.09 -11.74
N GLN A 251 9.89 -10.09 -11.10
CA GLN A 251 10.73 -10.25 -9.93
C GLN A 251 10.27 -9.39 -8.74
N PHE A 252 10.35 -9.97 -7.54
CA PHE A 252 10.22 -9.25 -6.26
C PHE A 252 11.59 -9.25 -5.58
N VAL A 253 12.16 -8.06 -5.37
CA VAL A 253 13.46 -7.86 -4.73
C VAL A 253 13.23 -7.17 -3.39
N GLU A 254 13.51 -7.87 -2.29
CA GLU A 254 13.45 -7.33 -0.94
C GLU A 254 14.85 -6.96 -0.44
N VAL A 255 14.99 -5.75 0.11
CA VAL A 255 16.23 -5.22 0.65
C VAL A 255 15.98 -4.61 2.02
N ASN A 256 16.68 -5.10 3.04
CA ASN A 256 16.66 -4.51 4.37
C ASN A 256 17.75 -3.44 4.48
N CYS A 257 17.36 -2.16 4.51
CA CYS A 257 18.27 -1.02 4.53
C CYS A 257 19.03 -0.89 5.84
N ALA A 258 18.52 -1.46 6.95
CA ALA A 258 19.23 -1.45 8.24
C ALA A 258 20.55 -2.26 8.20
N THR A 259 20.70 -3.17 7.23
CA THR A 259 21.92 -3.96 7.04
C THR A 259 22.96 -3.26 6.16
N LEU A 260 22.61 -2.12 5.58
CA LEU A 260 23.42 -1.38 4.62
C LEU A 260 24.04 -0.14 5.27
N ARG A 261 25.36 0.06 5.12
CA ARG A 261 26.07 1.24 5.67
C ARG A 261 27.16 1.73 4.71
N GLY A 262 27.17 3.04 4.42
CA GLY A 262 28.21 3.72 3.61
C GLY A 262 28.43 3.09 2.24
N ASP A 263 29.69 3.02 1.79
CA ASP A 263 30.06 2.49 0.45
C ASP A 263 29.50 1.09 0.15
N THR A 264 29.27 0.27 1.19
CA THR A 264 28.66 -1.06 1.02
C THR A 264 27.18 -0.97 0.63
N ALA A 265 26.45 0.01 1.14
CA ALA A 265 25.06 0.26 0.79
C ALA A 265 24.93 0.64 -0.69
N MET A 266 25.73 1.63 -1.11
CA MET A 266 25.76 2.08 -2.49
C MET A 266 26.17 0.96 -3.46
N SER A 267 27.19 0.19 -3.09
CA SER A 267 27.68 -0.95 -3.88
C SER A 267 26.65 -2.07 -4.01
N VAL A 268 25.85 -2.34 -2.98
CA VAL A 268 24.81 -3.38 -3.00
C VAL A 268 23.58 -2.92 -3.78
N LEU A 269 23.11 -1.70 -3.56
CA LEU A 269 21.92 -1.16 -4.21
C LEU A 269 22.15 -0.85 -5.70
N PHE A 270 23.23 -0.11 -5.99
CA PHE A 270 23.50 0.43 -7.34
C PHE A 270 24.61 -0.34 -8.08
N GLY A 271 25.31 -1.25 -7.42
CA GLY A 271 26.42 -1.95 -8.05
C GLY A 271 27.67 -1.09 -8.16
N HIS A 272 28.75 -1.69 -8.64
CA HIS A 272 30.03 -1.01 -8.81
C HIS A 272 30.87 -1.62 -9.93
N VAL A 273 31.75 -0.81 -10.50
CA VAL A 273 32.81 -1.29 -11.39
C VAL A 273 34.06 -1.68 -10.61
N LYS A 274 34.92 -2.48 -11.24
CA LYS A 274 36.21 -2.88 -10.65
C LYS A 274 37.02 -1.63 -10.29
N GLY A 275 37.50 -1.57 -9.05
CA GLY A 275 38.32 -0.46 -8.55
C GLY A 275 37.55 0.75 -8.03
N ALA A 276 36.20 0.70 -7.95
CA ALA A 276 35.39 1.83 -7.48
C ALA A 276 35.65 2.23 -6.02
N PHE A 277 36.07 1.30 -5.16
CA PHE A 277 36.43 1.55 -3.76
C PHE A 277 37.45 0.52 -3.26
N THR A 278 38.02 0.74 -2.06
CA THR A 278 38.98 -0.19 -1.46
C THR A 278 38.32 -1.54 -1.15
N GLY A 279 38.62 -2.56 -1.96
CA GLY A 279 38.00 -3.90 -1.87
C GLY A 279 37.18 -4.30 -3.10
N ALA A 280 36.95 -3.39 -4.05
CA ALA A 280 36.25 -3.64 -5.32
C ALA A 280 37.11 -4.44 -6.32
N ALA A 281 37.44 -5.70 -6.00
CA ALA A 281 38.28 -6.55 -6.84
C ALA A 281 37.62 -6.95 -8.17
N THR A 282 36.29 -7.03 -8.19
CA THR A 282 35.46 -7.41 -9.34
C THR A 282 34.28 -6.45 -9.45
N SER A 283 33.74 -6.25 -10.65
CA SER A 283 32.47 -5.53 -10.81
C SER A 283 31.29 -6.37 -10.30
N ARG A 284 30.25 -5.70 -9.79
CA ARG A 284 29.02 -6.34 -9.33
C ARG A 284 27.80 -5.52 -9.76
N ASP A 285 26.79 -6.21 -10.27
CA ASP A 285 25.48 -5.61 -10.56
C ASP A 285 24.72 -5.31 -9.25
N GLY A 286 24.06 -4.16 -9.19
CA GLY A 286 23.27 -3.72 -8.04
C GLY A 286 21.88 -4.37 -7.97
N LEU A 287 21.30 -4.40 -6.77
CA LEU A 287 19.96 -4.94 -6.52
C LEU A 287 18.86 -4.19 -7.29
N LEU A 288 19.03 -2.90 -7.58
CA LEU A 288 18.09 -2.14 -8.40
C LEU A 288 18.01 -2.69 -9.84
N LYS A 289 19.13 -3.17 -10.38
CA LYS A 289 19.15 -3.81 -11.71
C LYS A 289 18.44 -5.17 -11.68
N SER A 290 18.54 -5.91 -10.58
CA SER A 290 17.78 -7.15 -10.39
C SER A 290 16.27 -6.91 -10.26
N ALA A 291 15.86 -5.68 -9.90
CA ALA A 291 14.46 -5.29 -9.79
C ALA A 291 13.88 -4.72 -11.11
N ASP A 292 14.68 -4.67 -12.19
CA ASP A 292 14.21 -4.21 -13.50
C ASP A 292 13.05 -5.07 -14.02
N GLY A 293 11.98 -4.42 -14.49
CA GLY A 293 10.70 -5.05 -14.81
C GLY A 293 9.92 -5.57 -13.59
N GLY A 294 10.38 -5.30 -12.36
CA GLY A 294 9.85 -5.91 -11.14
C GLY A 294 9.36 -4.91 -10.09
N LEU A 295 9.27 -5.42 -8.86
CA LEU A 295 8.92 -4.66 -7.66
C LEU A 295 10.10 -4.69 -6.68
N LEU A 296 10.61 -3.51 -6.34
CA LEU A 296 11.62 -3.33 -5.30
C LEU A 296 10.94 -2.99 -3.98
N PHE A 297 11.19 -3.78 -2.94
CA PHE A 297 10.77 -3.48 -1.58
C PHE A 297 11.99 -3.10 -0.72
N LEU A 298 12.02 -1.86 -0.23
CA LEU A 298 13.04 -1.34 0.66
C LEU A 298 12.50 -1.28 2.09
N ASP A 299 12.86 -2.27 2.92
CA ASP A 299 12.50 -2.26 4.34
C ASP A 299 13.47 -1.38 5.14
N GLU A 300 12.92 -0.71 6.15
CA GLU A 300 13.57 0.33 6.95
C GLU A 300 14.30 1.41 6.14
N ILE A 301 13.63 1.97 5.11
CA ILE A 301 14.20 3.01 4.22
C ILE A 301 14.75 4.25 4.97
N GLY A 302 14.22 4.55 6.16
CA GLY A 302 14.71 5.62 7.04
C GLY A 302 16.10 5.36 7.66
N GLU A 303 16.74 4.23 7.34
CA GLU A 303 18.13 3.93 7.71
C GLU A 303 19.14 4.26 6.60
N LEU A 304 18.67 4.62 5.39
CA LEU A 304 19.55 5.02 4.29
C LEU A 304 20.20 6.38 4.59
N GLY A 305 21.47 6.55 4.21
CA GLY A 305 22.14 7.84 4.26
C GLY A 305 21.66 8.79 3.15
N LEU A 306 22.00 10.07 3.27
CA LEU A 306 21.53 11.12 2.35
C LEU A 306 22.02 10.92 0.92
N ASP A 307 23.21 10.34 0.73
CA ASP A 307 23.78 10.07 -0.59
C ASP A 307 23.03 8.90 -1.27
N GLU A 308 22.75 7.83 -0.53
CA GLU A 308 21.95 6.71 -1.04
C GLU A 308 20.53 7.17 -1.39
N GLN A 309 19.93 8.04 -0.57
CA GLN A 309 18.63 8.64 -0.82
C GLN A 309 18.61 9.48 -2.12
N ALA A 310 19.67 10.25 -2.38
CA ALA A 310 19.80 11.06 -3.59
C ALA A 310 19.88 10.19 -4.85
N MET A 311 20.67 9.12 -4.80
CA MET A 311 20.79 8.16 -5.89
C MET A 311 19.49 7.39 -6.12
N LEU A 312 18.79 7.00 -5.04
CA LEU A 312 17.49 6.33 -5.13
C LEU A 312 16.44 7.24 -5.78
N LEU A 313 16.40 8.52 -5.40
CA LEU A 313 15.50 9.49 -6.03
C LEU A 313 15.77 9.61 -7.54
N THR A 314 17.04 9.70 -7.92
CA THR A 314 17.44 9.77 -9.34
C THR A 314 17.00 8.53 -10.10
N ALA A 315 17.22 7.34 -9.53
CA ALA A 315 16.77 6.08 -10.11
C ALA A 315 15.25 6.01 -10.26
N LEU A 316 14.50 6.55 -9.29
CA LEU A 316 13.04 6.54 -9.29
C LEU A 316 12.43 7.53 -10.29
N GLU A 317 13.04 8.71 -10.46
CA GLU A 317 12.53 9.76 -11.35
C GLU A 317 13.00 9.61 -12.79
N GLU A 318 14.29 9.37 -12.98
CA GLU A 318 14.91 9.31 -14.30
C GLU A 318 14.93 7.88 -14.89
N GLN A 319 14.57 6.87 -14.11
CA GLN A 319 14.60 5.45 -14.51
C GLN A 319 16.01 5.02 -15.00
N ARG A 320 17.03 5.66 -14.43
CA ARG A 320 18.44 5.40 -14.70
C ARG A 320 19.29 5.76 -13.51
N PHE A 321 20.42 5.08 -13.34
CA PHE A 321 21.41 5.41 -12.32
C PHE A 321 22.82 5.05 -12.78
N TYR A 322 23.83 5.58 -12.10
CA TYR A 322 25.24 5.26 -12.34
C TYR A 322 25.74 4.28 -11.27
N PRO A 323 26.29 3.11 -11.64
CA PRO A 323 27.03 2.28 -10.70
C PRO A 323 28.20 3.05 -10.11
N LEU A 324 28.62 2.70 -8.89
CA LEU A 324 29.78 3.33 -8.28
C LEU A 324 31.02 3.20 -9.17
N GLY A 325 31.67 4.34 -9.43
CA GLY A 325 32.87 4.43 -10.28
C GLY A 325 32.63 4.28 -11.79
N SER A 326 31.38 4.25 -12.25
CA SER A 326 31.02 4.18 -13.67
C SER A 326 30.52 5.53 -14.19
N ASP A 327 31.00 5.95 -15.35
CA ASP A 327 30.45 7.07 -16.12
C ASP A 327 29.34 6.64 -17.09
N THR A 328 29.06 5.34 -17.13
CA THR A 328 27.99 4.74 -17.95
C THR A 328 26.74 4.51 -17.09
N PRO A 329 25.58 5.10 -17.44
CA PRO A 329 24.34 4.87 -16.72
C PRO A 329 23.71 3.53 -17.12
N ILE A 330 22.97 2.95 -16.18
CA ILE A 330 22.11 1.77 -16.38
C ILE A 330 20.66 2.25 -16.32
N SER A 331 19.87 1.92 -17.35
CA SER A 331 18.41 2.15 -17.32
C SER A 331 17.73 1.01 -16.59
N VAL A 332 16.76 1.34 -15.73
CA VAL A 332 15.96 0.38 -14.97
C VAL A 332 14.53 0.87 -14.86
N SER A 333 13.58 -0.05 -14.96
CA SER A 333 12.16 0.22 -14.79
C SER A 333 11.56 -0.66 -13.69
N PHE A 334 11.32 -0.08 -12.52
CA PHE A 334 10.80 -0.82 -11.37
C PHE A 334 9.68 -0.06 -10.64
N GLN A 335 8.75 -0.80 -10.04
CA GLN A 335 7.82 -0.26 -9.05
C GLN A 335 8.46 -0.31 -7.66
N LEU A 336 8.21 0.71 -6.84
CA LEU A 336 8.81 0.84 -5.51
C LEU A 336 7.76 0.65 -4.40
N MET A 337 8.11 -0.16 -3.41
CA MET A 337 7.48 -0.16 -2.10
C MET A 337 8.54 0.09 -1.04
N ALA A 338 8.22 0.85 -0.01
CA ALA A 338 9.13 1.16 1.08
C ALA A 338 8.47 0.86 2.43
N GLY A 339 9.24 0.32 3.37
CA GLY A 339 8.84 0.08 4.75
C GLY A 339 9.65 0.95 5.70
N THR A 340 9.05 1.48 6.77
CA THR A 340 9.81 2.08 7.87
C THR A 340 9.04 2.11 9.19
N ASN A 341 9.76 2.08 10.31
CA ASN A 341 9.21 2.38 11.63
C ASN A 341 9.39 3.85 12.08
N LYS A 342 10.21 4.66 11.37
CA LYS A 342 10.48 6.05 11.73
C LYS A 342 9.41 6.98 11.15
N ASP A 343 9.11 8.07 11.84
CA ASP A 343 8.35 9.16 11.23
C ASP A 343 9.27 9.94 10.27
N LEU A 344 9.11 9.67 8.97
CA LEU A 344 9.91 10.33 7.94
C LEU A 344 9.70 11.85 7.91
N ARG A 345 8.57 12.37 8.39
CA ARG A 345 8.36 13.83 8.49
C ARG A 345 9.32 14.44 9.51
N GLN A 346 9.48 13.77 10.65
CA GLN A 346 10.43 14.18 11.68
C GLN A 346 11.87 14.00 11.20
N ALA A 347 12.17 12.89 10.51
CA ALA A 347 13.51 12.66 9.93
C ALA A 347 13.88 13.74 8.91
N VAL A 348 12.93 14.22 8.10
CA VAL A 348 13.13 15.36 7.20
C VAL A 348 13.40 16.65 7.99
N ALA A 349 12.62 16.93 9.03
CA ALA A 349 12.83 18.10 9.87
C ALA A 349 14.20 18.10 10.56
N ASN A 350 14.72 16.92 10.91
CA ASN A 350 16.03 16.73 11.52
C ASN A 350 17.19 16.71 10.51
N GLY A 351 16.92 16.76 9.20
CA GLY A 351 17.94 16.68 8.15
C GLY A 351 18.52 15.28 7.92
N GLU A 352 17.88 14.24 8.48
CA GLU A 352 18.28 12.83 8.35
C GLU A 352 17.66 12.16 7.11
N PHE A 353 16.62 12.78 6.55
CA PHE A 353 15.95 12.30 5.35
C PHE A 353 15.67 13.46 4.38
N ARG A 354 15.82 13.22 3.07
CA ARG A 354 15.62 14.28 2.08
C ARG A 354 14.12 14.55 1.83
N ALA A 355 13.76 15.83 1.79
CA ALA A 355 12.39 16.27 1.59
C ALA A 355 11.82 15.89 0.21
N ASP A 356 12.67 15.89 -0.82
CA ASP A 356 12.31 15.54 -2.21
C ASP A 356 11.96 14.04 -2.34
N LEU A 357 12.80 13.16 -1.79
CA LEU A 357 12.52 11.73 -1.73
C LEU A 357 11.27 11.44 -0.91
N PHE A 358 11.09 12.10 0.24
CA PHE A 358 9.88 11.94 1.04
C PHE A 358 8.62 12.34 0.26
N ALA A 359 8.64 13.49 -0.44
CA ALA A 359 7.52 13.93 -1.26
C ALA A 359 7.15 12.89 -2.34
N ARG A 360 8.15 12.24 -2.93
CA ARG A 360 7.93 11.18 -3.93
C ARG A 360 7.37 9.89 -3.32
N LEU A 361 7.84 9.49 -2.14
CA LEU A 361 7.39 8.29 -1.45
C LEU A 361 5.99 8.43 -0.82
N ASN A 362 5.66 9.63 -0.34
CA ASN A 362 4.43 9.91 0.41
C ASN A 362 3.16 10.02 -0.48
N THR A 363 3.17 9.42 -1.67
CA THR A 363 2.00 9.40 -2.55
C THR A 363 0.92 8.47 -1.99
N TRP A 364 1.32 7.26 -1.57
CA TRP A 364 0.42 6.27 -0.98
C TRP A 364 1.02 5.75 0.32
N THR A 365 0.62 6.36 1.44
CA THR A 365 1.15 6.03 2.77
C THR A 365 0.11 5.28 3.59
N PHE A 366 0.49 4.12 4.12
CA PHE A 366 -0.37 3.27 4.95
C PHE A 366 0.30 2.98 6.29
N PHE A 367 -0.46 3.15 7.37
CA PHE A 367 0.00 2.91 8.74
C PHE A 367 -0.51 1.55 9.23
N LEU A 368 0.40 0.59 9.35
CA LEU A 368 0.06 -0.74 9.86
C LEU A 368 -0.12 -0.68 11.38
N PRO A 369 -1.27 -1.12 11.90
CA PRO A 369 -1.52 -1.18 13.33
C PRO A 369 -0.58 -2.16 14.03
N SER A 370 -0.20 -1.81 15.26
CA SER A 370 0.53 -2.71 16.15
C SER A 370 -0.35 -3.91 16.54
N LEU A 371 0.23 -4.97 17.11
CA LEU A 371 -0.58 -6.11 17.57
C LEU A 371 -1.59 -5.69 18.66
N LYS A 372 -1.23 -4.73 19.52
CA LYS A 372 -2.12 -4.19 20.57
C LYS A 372 -3.35 -3.49 20.03
N ASP A 373 -3.23 -2.85 18.87
CA ASP A 373 -4.34 -2.11 18.27
C ASP A 373 -5.34 -3.03 17.54
N ARG A 374 -5.02 -4.34 17.45
CA ARG A 374 -5.84 -5.38 16.80
C ARG A 374 -5.79 -6.72 17.55
N LEU A 375 -5.99 -6.68 18.88
CA LEU A 375 -6.02 -7.89 19.71
C LEU A 375 -7.14 -8.87 19.32
N GLU A 376 -8.21 -8.39 18.69
CA GLU A 376 -9.29 -9.24 18.15
C GLU A 376 -8.82 -10.19 17.04
N ASP A 377 -7.71 -9.88 16.37
CA ASP A 377 -7.11 -10.77 15.37
C ASP A 377 -6.23 -11.85 16.00
N LEU A 378 -5.92 -11.75 17.30
CA LEU A 378 -4.96 -12.63 17.97
C LEU A 378 -5.34 -14.13 17.85
N PRO A 379 -6.59 -14.57 18.09
CA PRO A 379 -6.93 -16.00 18.00
C PRO A 379 -6.65 -16.58 16.61
N ALA A 380 -7.03 -15.84 15.56
CA ALA A 380 -6.80 -16.24 14.18
C ALA A 380 -5.30 -16.28 13.83
N ASN A 381 -4.51 -15.35 14.37
CA ASN A 381 -3.05 -15.36 14.19
C ASN A 381 -2.37 -16.54 14.90
N ILE A 382 -2.86 -16.95 16.08
CA ILE A 382 -2.33 -18.15 16.75
C ILE A 382 -2.61 -19.39 15.88
N ASP A 383 -3.83 -19.52 15.34
CA ASP A 383 -4.19 -20.66 14.49
C ASP A 383 -3.35 -20.70 13.22
N TYR A 384 -3.12 -19.53 12.60
CA TYR A 384 -2.23 -19.38 11.46
C TYR A 384 -0.80 -19.85 11.77
N GLU A 385 -0.21 -19.39 12.87
CA GLU A 385 1.16 -19.77 13.25
C GLU A 385 1.28 -21.27 13.59
N LEU A 386 0.29 -21.85 14.26
CA LEU A 386 0.24 -23.29 14.51
C LEU A 386 0.17 -24.09 13.20
N ALA A 387 -0.67 -23.67 12.26
CA ALA A 387 -0.79 -24.32 10.96
C ALA A 387 0.50 -24.17 10.14
N ARG A 388 1.11 -22.99 10.14
CA ARG A 388 2.38 -22.72 9.44
C ARG A 388 3.50 -23.63 9.97
N LEU A 389 3.71 -23.67 11.29
CA LEU A 389 4.72 -24.51 11.92
C LEU A 389 4.41 -26.01 11.76
N GLY A 390 3.13 -26.38 11.82
CA GLY A 390 2.69 -27.74 11.56
C GLY A 390 3.04 -28.20 10.15
N ASN A 391 2.78 -27.37 9.13
CA ASN A 391 3.11 -27.65 7.74
C ASN A 391 4.62 -27.73 7.50
N GLU A 392 5.41 -26.80 8.06
CA GLU A 392 6.88 -26.79 7.93
C GLU A 392 7.52 -28.06 8.52
N GLN A 393 6.96 -28.59 9.62
CA GLN A 393 7.52 -29.73 10.33
C GLN A 393 6.80 -31.05 10.03
N GLN A 394 5.75 -31.02 9.21
CA GLN A 394 4.84 -32.15 8.96
C GLN A 394 4.28 -32.73 10.27
N GLN A 395 3.84 -31.85 11.17
CA GLN A 395 3.29 -32.18 12.49
C GLN A 395 1.94 -31.48 12.70
N HIS A 396 1.13 -32.01 13.61
CA HIS A 396 -0.11 -31.36 14.04
C HIS A 396 0.02 -30.88 15.48
N TYR A 397 0.28 -29.58 15.64
CA TYR A 397 0.31 -28.93 16.94
C TYR A 397 -1.08 -28.49 17.36
N ARG A 398 -1.42 -28.66 18.64
CA ARG A 398 -2.68 -28.16 19.20
C ARG A 398 -2.52 -27.79 20.66
N PHE A 399 -3.32 -26.83 21.10
CA PHE A 399 -3.52 -26.55 22.52
C PHE A 399 -4.56 -27.52 23.11
N THR A 400 -4.47 -27.79 24.42
CA THR A 400 -5.67 -28.23 25.15
C THR A 400 -6.64 -27.04 25.29
N PRO A 401 -7.96 -27.27 25.43
CA PRO A 401 -8.93 -26.18 25.56
C PRO A 401 -8.58 -25.22 26.71
N GLU A 402 -8.15 -25.73 27.87
CA GLU A 402 -7.80 -24.88 29.01
C GLU A 402 -6.53 -24.07 28.75
N ALA A 403 -5.52 -24.68 28.13
CA ALA A 403 -4.26 -24.03 27.79
C ALA A 403 -4.48 -22.90 26.79
N ARG A 404 -5.33 -23.13 25.78
CA ARG A 404 -5.70 -22.13 24.78
C ARG A 404 -6.35 -20.92 25.43
N GLN A 405 -7.37 -21.15 26.26
CA GLN A 405 -8.09 -20.09 26.95
C GLN A 405 -7.16 -19.27 27.85
N ARG A 406 -6.27 -19.94 28.60
CA ARG A 406 -5.29 -19.26 29.46
C ARG A 406 -4.35 -18.37 28.66
N TYR A 407 -3.80 -18.89 27.55
CA TYR A 407 -2.88 -18.13 26.71
C TYR A 407 -3.56 -16.90 26.07
N GLU A 408 -4.76 -17.08 25.50
CA GLU A 408 -5.52 -15.96 24.92
C GLU A 408 -5.90 -14.91 25.97
N THR A 409 -6.33 -15.33 27.16
CA THR A 409 -6.69 -14.41 28.25
C THR A 409 -5.50 -13.54 28.66
N PHE A 410 -4.31 -14.13 28.81
CA PHE A 410 -3.10 -13.37 29.08
C PHE A 410 -2.71 -12.48 27.90
N ALA A 411 -2.69 -13.03 26.69
CA ALA A 411 -2.25 -12.34 25.49
C ALA A 411 -3.13 -11.13 25.12
N MET A 412 -4.39 -11.12 25.55
CA MET A 412 -5.33 -10.00 25.41
C MET A 412 -5.40 -9.09 26.66
N SER A 413 -4.66 -9.41 27.73
CA SER A 413 -4.63 -8.60 28.95
C SER A 413 -3.74 -7.36 28.79
N GLN A 414 -3.85 -6.42 29.73
CA GLN A 414 -2.99 -5.23 29.77
C GLN A 414 -1.53 -5.56 30.08
N ASP A 415 -1.26 -6.72 30.71
CA ASP A 415 0.09 -7.17 31.05
C ASP A 415 0.86 -7.64 29.80
N ALA A 416 0.16 -8.01 28.72
CA ALA A 416 0.79 -8.41 27.47
C ALA A 416 1.20 -7.19 26.64
N THR A 417 2.47 -6.80 26.78
CA THR A 417 2.97 -5.56 26.18
C THR A 417 3.39 -5.67 24.71
N TRP A 418 3.52 -6.89 24.15
CA TRP A 418 3.79 -7.13 22.73
C TRP A 418 4.79 -6.15 22.09
N GLN A 419 5.91 -5.85 22.78
CA GLN A 419 6.87 -4.84 22.35
C GLN A 419 7.44 -5.15 20.94
N GLY A 420 7.62 -6.44 20.62
CA GLY A 420 8.02 -6.92 19.29
C GLY A 420 6.87 -7.23 18.33
N ASN A 421 5.62 -6.88 18.66
CA ASN A 421 4.42 -7.15 17.87
C ASN A 421 4.28 -8.63 17.48
N PHE A 422 4.03 -8.92 16.20
CA PHE A 422 3.85 -10.29 15.71
C PHE A 422 5.14 -11.11 15.81
N ARG A 423 6.33 -10.48 15.88
CA ARG A 423 7.58 -11.22 16.11
C ARG A 423 7.59 -11.90 17.48
N ASP A 424 7.07 -11.24 18.51
CA ASP A 424 6.94 -11.82 19.85
C ASP A 424 5.92 -12.97 19.83
N LEU A 425 4.80 -12.78 19.13
CA LEU A 425 3.79 -13.83 18.97
C LEU A 425 4.36 -15.06 18.27
N THR A 426 4.99 -14.89 17.10
CA THR A 426 5.63 -15.99 16.37
C THR A 426 6.68 -16.69 17.25
N ALA A 427 7.51 -15.94 17.96
CA ALA A 427 8.53 -16.51 18.84
C ALA A 427 7.91 -17.29 20.03
N SER A 428 6.82 -16.79 20.61
CA SER A 428 6.06 -17.46 21.66
C SER A 428 5.47 -18.79 21.17
N ILE A 429 4.79 -18.79 20.02
CA ILE A 429 4.21 -20.02 19.45
C ILE A 429 5.31 -21.03 19.06
N ILE A 430 6.44 -20.58 18.51
CA ILE A 430 7.60 -21.46 18.26
C ILE A 430 8.09 -22.12 19.56
N ARG A 431 8.23 -21.36 20.65
CA ARG A 431 8.65 -21.92 21.94
C ARG A 431 7.64 -22.93 22.48
N LEU A 432 6.35 -22.58 22.46
CA LEU A 432 5.27 -23.46 22.93
C LEU A 432 5.23 -24.77 22.14
N THR A 433 5.26 -24.71 20.81
CA THR A 433 5.24 -25.90 19.94
C THR A 433 6.50 -26.76 20.09
N THR A 434 7.66 -26.14 20.31
CA THR A 434 8.94 -26.85 20.47
C THR A 434 9.06 -27.56 21.81
N LEU A 435 8.57 -26.94 22.89
CA LEU A 435 8.64 -27.47 24.26
C LEU A 435 7.49 -28.45 24.58
N ALA A 436 6.38 -28.36 23.86
CA ALA A 436 5.22 -29.22 24.09
C ALA A 436 5.50 -30.70 23.82
N GLU A 437 5.29 -31.53 24.84
CA GLU A 437 5.35 -32.98 24.71
C GLU A 437 4.19 -33.52 23.86
N SER A 438 4.49 -34.52 23.03
CA SER A 438 3.49 -35.18 22.16
C SER A 438 2.69 -34.21 21.29
N LYS A 439 3.27 -33.04 20.96
CA LYS A 439 2.67 -32.01 20.09
C LYS A 439 1.38 -31.38 20.65
N VAL A 440 1.13 -31.55 21.95
CA VAL A 440 -0.02 -30.98 22.66
C VAL A 440 0.48 -29.96 23.68
N ILE A 441 0.15 -28.69 23.46
CA ILE A 441 0.48 -27.58 24.36
C ILE A 441 -0.49 -27.60 25.54
N ARG A 442 0.03 -27.76 26.75
CA ARG A 442 -0.73 -27.85 28.00
C ARG A 442 -0.57 -26.59 28.86
N ASN A 443 -1.30 -26.54 29.97
CA ASN A 443 -1.30 -25.41 30.88
C ASN A 443 0.08 -25.07 31.45
N ASP A 444 0.91 -26.07 31.72
CA ASP A 444 2.26 -25.87 32.28
C ASP A 444 3.18 -25.20 31.25
N ASP A 445 3.07 -25.59 29.98
CA ASP A 445 3.81 -24.97 28.86
C ASP A 445 3.42 -23.49 28.70
N VAL A 446 2.11 -23.22 28.74
CA VAL A 446 1.56 -21.86 28.67
C VAL A 446 2.00 -21.02 29.86
N GLN A 447 1.94 -21.55 31.07
CA GLN A 447 2.35 -20.82 32.27
C GLN A 447 3.84 -20.43 32.21
N ALA A 448 4.71 -21.37 31.82
CA ALA A 448 6.14 -21.10 31.67
C ALA A 448 6.42 -20.04 30.58
N GLU A 449 5.63 -20.02 29.51
CA GLU A 449 5.77 -19.01 28.46
C GLU A 449 5.26 -17.63 28.88
N ILE A 450 4.16 -17.56 29.63
CA ILE A 450 3.66 -16.31 30.22
C ILE A 450 4.73 -15.69 31.12
N GLU A 451 5.32 -16.49 32.03
CA GLU A 451 6.40 -16.03 32.92
C GLU A 451 7.61 -15.49 32.13
N ARG A 452 7.97 -16.18 31.03
CA ARG A 452 9.05 -15.73 30.14
C ARG A 452 8.71 -14.41 29.45
N LEU A 453 7.51 -14.28 28.88
CA LEU A 453 7.09 -13.07 28.17
C LEU A 453 7.03 -11.87 29.11
N THR A 454 6.45 -12.04 30.30
CA THR A 454 6.42 -10.99 31.33
C THR A 454 7.84 -10.55 31.69
N TYR A 455 8.75 -11.49 31.94
CA TYR A 455 10.15 -11.17 32.22
C TYR A 455 10.86 -10.43 31.06
N LEU A 456 10.61 -10.83 29.81
CA LEU A 456 11.20 -10.17 28.63
C LEU A 456 10.68 -8.75 28.42
N TRP A 457 9.42 -8.51 28.78
CA TRP A 457 8.76 -7.22 28.62
C TRP A 457 8.94 -6.27 29.81
N GLU A 458 9.37 -6.78 30.97
CA GLU A 458 9.74 -5.98 32.16
C GLU A 458 11.04 -5.18 32.00
N LEU A 459 11.71 -5.24 30.85
CA LEU A 459 12.84 -4.36 30.55
C LEU A 459 12.37 -2.89 30.63
N PRO A 460 13.04 -2.03 31.43
CA PRO A 460 12.62 -0.65 31.59
C PRO A 460 12.67 0.09 30.25
N ASP A 461 11.51 0.53 29.78
CA ASP A 461 11.37 1.44 28.64
C ASP A 461 12.31 2.64 28.82
N SER A 462 13.30 2.77 27.96
CA SER A 462 14.23 3.91 27.94
C SER A 462 13.62 5.17 27.30
N SER A 463 12.29 5.22 27.13
CA SER A 463 11.62 6.21 26.26
C SER A 463 10.45 6.99 26.87
N ASN A 464 10.11 6.85 28.16
CA ASN A 464 9.00 7.63 28.76
C ASN A 464 9.38 8.30 30.09
N GLY A 465 10.15 9.39 29.99
CA GLY A 465 10.35 10.34 31.08
C GLY A 465 9.51 11.60 30.90
N SER A 466 8.22 11.55 31.24
CA SER A 466 7.44 12.78 31.48
C SER A 466 6.28 12.57 32.46
N ASN A 467 6.50 13.08 33.68
CA ASN A 467 5.55 13.63 34.64
C ASN A 467 4.19 12.94 34.87
N SER A 468 4.04 12.33 36.05
CA SER A 468 3.06 12.79 37.05
C SER A 468 3.38 12.21 38.43
N LEU A 469 3.99 13.02 39.30
CA LEU A 469 4.09 12.74 40.73
C LEU A 469 2.82 13.23 41.41
N ASN A 470 2.04 12.31 42.01
CA ASN A 470 1.16 12.67 43.12
C ASN A 470 1.11 11.57 44.19
N GLY A 471 1.84 11.86 45.26
CA GLY A 471 1.59 11.57 46.69
C GLY A 471 0.95 10.25 47.13
N GLY A 472 1.69 9.47 47.92
CA GLY A 472 1.11 8.50 48.85
C GLY A 472 2.12 7.56 49.53
N ASN A 473 2.60 7.94 50.71
CA ASN A 473 3.42 7.16 51.65
C ASN A 473 2.99 5.68 51.78
N VAL A 474 3.94 4.73 51.73
CA VAL A 474 4.19 3.70 52.79
C VAL A 474 5.64 3.18 52.66
N ARG A 475 6.34 3.10 53.81
CA ARG A 475 7.71 2.61 54.01
C ARG A 475 7.78 1.08 54.01
N THR A 476 8.77 0.49 53.34
CA THR A 476 9.50 -0.69 53.85
C THR A 476 10.93 -0.76 53.27
N LYS A 477 11.85 -1.22 54.14
CA LYS A 477 13.31 -1.12 54.07
C LYS A 477 13.96 -2.13 53.09
N ASN A 478 15.15 -1.72 52.63
CA ASN A 478 16.30 -2.51 52.16
C ASN A 478 16.25 -3.10 50.73
N SER A 479 16.68 -2.29 49.76
CA SER A 479 17.49 -2.72 48.60
C SER A 479 18.29 -1.51 48.11
N PRO A 480 19.56 -1.66 47.66
CA PRO A 480 20.41 -0.52 47.34
C PRO A 480 19.94 0.14 46.04
N ASP A 481 19.47 1.37 46.18
CA ASP A 481 19.23 2.33 45.11
C ASP A 481 20.44 2.39 44.16
N THR A 482 20.24 2.07 42.89
CA THR A 482 21.23 2.35 41.84
C THR A 482 20.53 2.91 40.61
N THR A 483 19.77 3.98 40.79
CA THR A 483 19.57 4.98 39.73
C THR A 483 20.87 5.77 39.59
N LEU A 484 21.72 5.38 38.64
CA LEU A 484 22.87 6.20 38.25
C LEU A 484 22.36 7.38 37.43
N ASP A 485 21.98 8.47 38.11
CA ASP A 485 21.63 9.73 37.44
C ASP A 485 22.78 10.18 36.53
N SER A 486 22.49 10.78 35.38
CA SER A 486 23.52 11.34 34.49
C SER A 486 24.38 12.39 35.19
N GLU A 487 23.80 13.12 36.14
CA GLU A 487 24.52 14.00 37.06
C GLU A 487 25.41 13.19 38.01
N THR A 488 24.95 12.07 38.58
CA THR A 488 25.73 11.16 39.43
C THR A 488 26.87 10.46 38.69
N ILE A 489 26.68 10.04 37.44
CA ILE A 489 27.74 9.51 36.56
C ILE A 489 28.76 10.62 36.27
N LYS A 490 28.29 11.80 35.86
CA LYS A 490 29.16 12.95 35.59
C LYS A 490 29.93 13.36 36.85
N GLN A 491 29.29 13.42 38.02
CA GLN A 491 29.91 13.68 39.32
C GLN A 491 30.92 12.60 39.67
N GLY A 492 30.57 11.32 39.49
CA GLY A 492 31.41 10.17 39.77
C GLY A 492 32.67 10.15 38.91
N SER A 493 32.53 10.36 37.61
CA SER A 493 33.65 10.49 36.68
C SER A 493 34.51 11.70 37.03
N HIS A 494 33.91 12.89 37.27
CA HIS A 494 34.66 14.09 37.66
C HIS A 494 35.39 13.92 39.00
N ASN A 495 34.81 13.20 39.97
CA ASN A 495 35.44 12.91 41.27
C ASN A 495 36.69 12.03 41.14
N ILE A 496 36.69 11.08 40.21
CA ILE A 496 37.88 10.26 39.91
C ILE A 496 38.92 11.11 39.18
N LEU A 497 38.49 11.89 38.18
CA LEU A 497 39.37 12.70 37.35
C LEU A 497 40.06 13.85 38.10
N ARG A 498 39.39 14.48 39.07
CA ARG A 498 39.96 15.56 39.91
C ARG A 498 41.20 15.17 40.70
N LYS A 499 41.46 13.87 40.86
CA LYS A 499 42.68 13.37 41.52
C LYS A 499 43.90 13.36 40.60
N TYR A 500 43.70 13.43 39.29
CA TYR A 500 44.75 13.21 38.29
C TYR A 500 44.82 14.30 37.22
N LEU A 501 43.79 15.14 37.06
CA LEU A 501 43.74 16.23 36.09
C LEU A 501 43.59 17.60 36.78
N ASP A 502 44.15 18.62 36.15
CA ASP A 502 43.99 20.02 36.57
C ASP A 502 42.57 20.54 36.30
N GLU A 503 42.11 21.53 37.08
CA GLU A 503 40.75 22.08 36.95
C GLU A 503 40.46 22.69 35.56
N GLU A 504 41.49 23.20 34.88
CA GLU A 504 41.37 23.74 33.51
C GLU A 504 41.01 22.66 32.49
N ILE A 505 41.60 21.47 32.59
CA ILE A 505 41.30 20.32 31.72
C ILE A 505 39.93 19.72 32.05
N LEU A 506 39.56 19.70 33.34
CA LEU A 506 38.27 19.18 33.80
C LEU A 506 37.07 20.02 33.35
N THR A 507 37.25 21.32 33.14
CA THR A 507 36.19 22.20 32.64
C THR A 507 36.03 22.17 31.11
N THR A 508 37.06 21.68 30.39
CA THR A 508 37.12 21.68 28.92
C THR A 508 36.93 20.29 28.30
N ILE A 509 37.02 19.22 29.08
CA ILE A 509 36.82 17.85 28.62
C ILE A 509 35.34 17.57 28.31
N ASP A 510 35.07 16.96 27.16
CA ASP A 510 33.71 16.57 26.79
C ASP A 510 33.16 15.51 27.76
N PRO A 511 31.85 15.52 28.05
CA PRO A 511 31.23 14.51 28.92
C PRO A 511 31.49 13.06 28.48
N PHE A 512 31.56 12.82 27.17
CA PHE A 512 31.92 11.51 26.60
C PHE A 512 33.35 11.08 26.97
N ASP A 513 34.33 11.97 26.71
CA ASP A 513 35.75 11.73 27.01
C ASP A 513 35.97 11.59 28.52
N ALA A 514 35.24 12.33 29.35
CA ALA A 514 35.35 12.29 30.81
C ALA A 514 34.93 10.92 31.40
N VAL A 515 33.80 10.38 30.94
CA VAL A 515 33.32 9.05 31.39
C VAL A 515 34.28 7.96 30.93
N GLN A 516 34.73 8.04 29.68
CA GLN A 516 35.67 7.07 29.11
C GLN A 516 37.02 7.09 29.84
N LEU A 517 37.58 8.28 30.10
CA LEU A 517 38.85 8.44 30.81
C LEU A 517 38.76 7.99 32.27
N ALA A 518 37.67 8.29 32.98
CA ALA A 518 37.47 7.87 34.36
C ALA A 518 37.50 6.33 34.48
N TYR A 519 36.80 5.63 33.58
CA TYR A 519 36.82 4.17 33.53
C TYR A 519 38.21 3.63 33.18
N VAL A 520 38.91 4.23 32.21
CA VAL A 520 40.27 3.82 31.83
C VAL A 520 41.24 3.96 33.00
N ILE A 521 41.18 5.06 33.76
CA ILE A 521 42.02 5.28 34.95
C ILE A 521 41.71 4.23 36.02
N GLU A 522 40.43 3.97 36.28
CA GLU A 522 40.02 2.94 37.26
C GLU A 522 40.57 1.55 36.89
N VAL A 523 40.49 1.17 35.61
CA VAL A 523 41.06 -0.07 35.11
C VAL A 523 42.59 -0.09 35.26
N CYS A 524 43.28 1.03 34.99
CA CYS A 524 44.72 1.13 35.14
C CYS A 524 45.18 0.94 36.60
N ILE A 525 44.43 1.50 37.57
CA ILE A 525 44.69 1.35 39.00
C ILE A 525 44.53 -0.11 39.44
N ARG A 526 43.50 -0.80 38.95
CA ARG A 526 43.18 -2.19 39.33
C ARG A 526 44.16 -3.23 38.77
N HIS A 527 44.93 -2.92 37.73
CA HIS A 527 45.79 -3.88 37.03
C HIS A 527 47.27 -3.68 37.31
N LYS A 528 48.04 -4.78 37.43
CA LYS A 528 49.46 -4.77 37.85
C LYS A 528 50.41 -4.02 36.91
N ASN A 529 50.17 -4.02 35.61
CA ASN A 529 51.00 -3.34 34.62
C ASN A 529 50.15 -2.88 33.42
N GLN A 530 50.71 -1.98 32.62
CA GLN A 530 50.05 -1.37 31.46
C GLN A 530 49.60 -2.42 30.42
N ALA A 531 50.36 -3.51 30.25
CA ALA A 531 49.99 -4.61 29.36
C ALA A 531 48.73 -5.35 29.83
N ALA A 532 48.56 -5.57 31.14
CA ALA A 532 47.37 -6.19 31.70
C ALA A 532 46.13 -5.28 31.58
N ALA A 533 46.28 -3.99 31.88
CA ALA A 533 45.20 -3.01 31.72
C ALA A 533 44.77 -2.86 30.25
N GLY A 534 45.74 -2.78 29.32
CA GLY A 534 45.46 -2.71 27.89
C GLY A 534 44.73 -3.95 27.37
N ARG A 535 45.14 -5.16 27.80
CA ARG A 535 44.43 -6.40 27.45
C ARG A 535 42.98 -6.41 27.92
N TYR A 536 42.71 -5.88 29.11
CA TYR A 536 41.36 -5.77 29.64
C TYR A 536 40.51 -4.79 28.83
N LEU A 537 41.02 -3.58 28.56
CA LEU A 537 40.30 -2.53 27.83
C LEU A 537 40.03 -2.88 26.36
N TYR A 538 40.95 -3.60 25.72
CA TYR A 538 40.89 -3.88 24.28
C TYR A 538 40.50 -5.32 23.93
N ALA A 539 40.02 -6.10 24.90
CA ALA A 539 39.74 -7.54 24.78
C ALA A 539 38.99 -7.92 23.49
N ASN A 540 37.90 -7.22 23.16
CA ASN A 540 37.08 -7.52 21.97
C ASN A 540 37.69 -7.05 20.64
N SER A 541 38.60 -6.07 20.66
CA SER A 541 39.24 -5.53 19.45
C SER A 541 40.58 -6.22 19.11
N ARG A 542 41.16 -6.91 20.10
CA ARG A 542 42.48 -7.52 20.05
C ARG A 542 42.56 -8.65 19.01
N ASP A 543 41.53 -9.48 18.90
CA ASP A 543 41.49 -10.65 18.01
C ASP A 543 41.28 -10.28 16.52
N LYS A 544 40.96 -9.01 16.24
CA LYS A 544 40.74 -8.49 14.88
C LYS A 544 41.96 -7.78 14.30
N LEU A 545 43.05 -7.64 15.07
CA LEU A 545 44.23 -6.86 14.69
C LEU A 545 45.44 -7.75 14.41
N LYS A 546 46.14 -7.47 13.29
CA LYS A 546 47.31 -8.21 12.81
C LYS A 546 48.53 -8.14 13.75
N ASN A 547 48.61 -7.09 14.59
CA ASN A 547 49.63 -6.88 15.63
C ASN A 547 48.99 -6.17 16.85
N PRO A 548 48.49 -6.90 17.85
CA PRO A 548 47.84 -6.29 19.01
C PRO A 548 48.87 -5.78 20.02
N ASN A 549 49.30 -4.52 19.87
CA ASN A 549 50.07 -3.81 20.90
C ASN A 549 49.15 -2.95 21.77
N ASP A 550 48.31 -3.62 22.56
CA ASP A 550 47.31 -3.01 23.44
C ASP A 550 47.92 -2.07 24.48
N SER A 551 49.17 -2.35 24.89
CA SER A 551 49.93 -1.50 25.80
C SER A 551 50.24 -0.14 25.17
N ASP A 552 50.67 -0.10 23.89
CA ASP A 552 50.97 1.17 23.21
C ASP A 552 49.70 1.98 22.92
N ARG A 553 48.58 1.31 22.63
CA ARG A 553 47.27 1.96 22.47
C ARG A 553 46.81 2.63 23.76
N LEU A 554 46.92 1.93 24.89
CA LEU A 554 46.62 2.50 26.21
C LEU A 554 47.54 3.68 26.52
N ARG A 555 48.84 3.58 26.20
CA ARG A 555 49.82 4.67 26.38
C ARG A 555 49.41 5.94 25.61
N LYS A 556 49.08 5.79 24.32
CA LYS A 556 48.67 6.89 23.46
C LYS A 556 47.38 7.54 23.94
N TYR A 557 46.43 6.73 24.41
CA TYR A 557 45.18 7.23 24.97
C TYR A 557 45.42 8.09 26.22
N LEU A 558 46.21 7.60 27.18
CA LEU A 558 46.54 8.37 28.39
C LEU A 558 47.32 9.67 28.07
N MET A 559 48.23 9.62 27.10
CA MET A 559 49.00 10.79 26.65
C MET A 559 48.14 11.90 26.04
N LYS A 560 46.99 11.59 25.42
CA LYS A 560 46.03 12.61 24.92
C LYS A 560 45.59 13.55 26.05
N PHE A 561 45.55 13.06 27.28
CA PHE A 561 45.13 13.78 28.48
C PHE A 561 46.30 14.12 29.41
N GLY A 562 47.55 14.01 28.93
CA GLY A 562 48.75 14.34 29.71
C GLY A 562 49.11 13.33 30.81
N LEU A 563 48.54 12.12 30.81
CA LEU A 563 48.73 11.12 31.86
C LEU A 563 49.69 10.00 31.47
N ARG A 564 50.41 9.44 32.45
CA ARG A 564 51.20 8.20 32.28
C ARG A 564 50.76 7.10 33.24
N PHE A 565 50.84 5.84 32.80
CA PHE A 565 50.42 4.68 33.61
C PHE A 565 51.13 4.60 34.97
N ASP A 566 52.42 4.93 35.01
CA ASP A 566 53.23 4.89 36.24
C ASP A 566 52.79 5.95 37.27
N GLU A 567 52.23 7.07 36.81
CA GLU A 567 51.75 8.17 37.65
C GLU A 567 50.39 7.85 38.31
N LEU A 568 49.60 6.94 37.72
CA LEU A 568 48.29 6.56 38.23
C LEU A 568 48.33 5.64 39.46
N LYS A 569 49.49 5.04 39.77
CA LYS A 569 49.67 4.12 40.90
C LYS A 569 50.33 4.72 42.13
N GLY A 570 51.02 5.84 41.95
CA GLY A 570 51.60 6.60 43.05
C GLY A 570 50.59 7.61 43.57
N SER A 571 50.04 7.38 44.76
CA SER A 571 49.36 8.45 45.48
C SER A 571 50.35 9.62 45.67
N ILE A 572 49.97 10.78 45.13
CA ILE A 572 50.51 12.14 45.35
C ILE A 572 51.71 12.53 44.47
N PHE A 573 51.45 13.32 43.41
CA PHE A 573 52.40 14.31 42.85
C PHE A 573 51.70 15.67 42.93
N HIS A 574 52.07 16.56 43.87
CA HIS A 574 53.14 17.56 43.78
C HIS A 574 53.16 18.34 42.45
N LYS A 575 52.76 19.62 42.55
CA LYS A 575 52.88 20.69 41.54
C LYS A 575 54.19 20.57 40.75
N ILE A 576 54.10 20.52 39.42
CA ILE A 576 55.20 20.89 38.54
C ILE A 576 54.70 21.99 37.59
N LYS A 577 55.45 23.08 37.59
CA LYS A 577 55.26 24.34 36.85
C LYS A 577 55.19 24.14 35.32
N PRO A 578 54.62 25.12 34.59
CA PRO A 578 54.57 25.10 33.13
C PRO A 578 55.98 25.16 32.54
N ILE A 579 56.20 24.42 31.45
CA ILE A 579 57.35 24.56 30.59
C ILE A 579 56.92 25.45 29.42
N ASN A 580 57.72 26.51 29.19
CA ASN A 580 57.62 27.48 28.10
C ASN A 580 57.52 26.85 26.71
#